data_AF-A0A7V6UM21-F1
#
_entry.id   AF-A0A7V6UM21-F1
#
_cell.length_a   1.000
_cell.length_b   1.000
_cell.length_c   1.000
_cell.angle_alpha   90.00
_cell.angle_beta   90.00
_cell.angle_gamma   90.00
#
_symmetry.space_group_name_H-M   'P 1'
#
loop_
_entity.id
_entity.type
_entity.pdbx_description
1 polymer ?
#
loop_
_entity_poly.entity_id
_entity_poly.type
_entity_poly.pdbx_seq_one_letter_code
_entity_poly.pdbx_strand_id
1 'polypeptide(L)'
;MFLFFAVSLLLFGCSNNEPDLEEVNGVGLTYSEFFKPYDRLDERKNIKYYKPLPIDEIESSFQEQVKMAVNKIDSERLPFKVEEEKAYLITSKNEDGKARNQIQLSYLNKSEYDRIDDFFIISVTEADKNPLEEINISNEYDSVGNKLKKEILTGDIPIYRQVITTDSALLYSYYDYDETENRISTVGTAANEIYAYNNGYIYHIGYLIDKEKNNEKIQEDMFQLAREYILMVGFEDL
;
A
#
# COMPACT_ATOMS: atom_id res chain seq x y z
N MET A 1 -36.24 -11.92 55.24
CA MET A 1 -34.88 -12.27 54.77
C MET A 1 -34.81 -11.84 53.31
N PHE A 2 -34.16 -10.70 53.06
CA PHE A 2 -33.99 -10.08 51.74
C PHE A 2 -33.05 -10.93 50.89
N LEU A 3 -33.42 -11.26 49.65
CA LEU A 3 -32.49 -11.73 48.63
C LEU A 3 -32.72 -10.91 47.35
N PHE A 4 -32.07 -9.75 47.27
CA PHE A 4 -31.86 -9.02 46.03
C PHE A 4 -30.85 -9.81 45.20
N PHE A 5 -31.28 -10.41 44.09
CA PHE A 5 -30.36 -10.86 43.06
C PHE A 5 -30.21 -9.73 42.05
N ALA A 6 -29.08 -9.02 42.15
CA ALA A 6 -28.69 -7.98 41.22
C ALA A 6 -28.41 -8.61 39.85
N VAL A 7 -29.23 -8.28 38.86
CA VAL A 7 -28.92 -8.52 37.45
C VAL A 7 -27.98 -7.40 37.01
N SER A 8 -26.68 -7.62 37.19
CA SER A 8 -25.65 -6.86 36.50
C SER A 8 -25.65 -7.27 35.03
N LEU A 9 -26.42 -6.56 34.22
CA LEU A 9 -26.22 -6.56 32.76
C LEU A 9 -24.82 -6.01 32.50
N LEU A 10 -23.92 -6.93 32.17
CA LEU A 10 -22.63 -6.65 31.58
C LEU A 10 -22.87 -5.77 30.35
N LEU A 11 -22.53 -4.48 30.48
CA LEU A 11 -22.24 -3.64 29.34
C LEU A 11 -21.03 -4.28 28.65
N PHE A 12 -21.30 -5.14 27.66
CA PHE A 12 -20.33 -5.43 26.61
C PHE A 12 -20.07 -4.09 25.92
N GLY A 13 -19.05 -3.38 26.41
CA GLY A 13 -18.43 -2.32 25.64
C GLY A 13 -17.87 -2.98 24.39
N CYS A 14 -18.54 -2.76 23.25
CA CYS A 14 -17.85 -2.79 21.98
C CYS A 14 -16.71 -1.78 22.13
N SER A 15 -15.46 -2.24 22.22
CA SER A 15 -14.35 -1.34 21.93
C SER A 15 -14.59 -0.89 20.49
N ASN A 16 -14.92 0.38 20.31
CA ASN A 16 -14.91 0.96 18.99
C ASN A 16 -13.44 0.95 18.56
N ASN A 17 -13.05 -0.09 17.82
CA ASN A 17 -11.75 -0.19 17.15
C ASN A 17 -11.72 0.78 15.96
N GLU A 18 -12.18 2.02 16.12
CA GLU A 18 -12.01 3.05 15.11
C GLU A 18 -10.70 3.80 15.38
N PRO A 19 -9.88 4.08 14.35
CA PRO A 19 -8.67 4.86 14.51
C PRO A 19 -9.01 6.24 15.09
N ASP A 20 -8.18 6.79 15.97
CA ASP A 20 -8.30 8.19 16.43
C ASP A 20 -7.73 9.13 15.35
N LEU A 21 -8.31 9.07 14.16
CA LEU A 21 -7.88 9.79 12.97
C LEU A 21 -9.04 10.62 12.43
N GLU A 22 -8.72 11.81 11.90
CA GLU A 22 -9.70 12.69 11.27
C GLU A 22 -10.21 12.07 9.96
N GLU A 23 -11.49 11.66 9.93
CA GLU A 23 -12.15 11.22 8.69
C GLU A 23 -12.34 12.41 7.75
N VAL A 24 -11.99 12.22 6.48
CA VAL A 24 -12.12 13.23 5.41
C VAL A 24 -12.95 12.67 4.26
N ASN A 25 -13.45 13.55 3.40
CA ASN A 25 -14.07 13.10 2.17
C ASN A 25 -13.03 12.43 1.27
N GLY A 26 -13.45 11.51 0.41
CA GLY A 26 -12.56 10.98 -0.61
C GLY A 26 -13.29 10.31 -1.76
N VAL A 27 -12.57 10.12 -2.85
CA VAL A 27 -13.07 9.50 -4.08
C VAL A 27 -12.01 8.58 -4.67
N GLY A 28 -12.45 7.40 -5.10
CA GLY A 28 -11.62 6.46 -5.85
C GLY A 28 -10.96 5.38 -4.98
N LEU A 29 -10.37 4.41 -5.66
CA LEU A 29 -9.60 3.32 -5.08
C LEU A 29 -8.28 3.23 -5.84
N THR A 30 -7.23 2.83 -5.14
CA THR A 30 -5.94 2.51 -5.75
C THR A 30 -5.93 1.08 -6.22
N TYR A 31 -5.43 0.88 -7.43
CA TYR A 31 -5.24 -0.41 -8.07
C TYR A 31 -4.18 -0.28 -9.16
N SER A 32 -3.66 -1.43 -9.60
CA SER A 32 -2.93 -1.56 -10.87
C SER A 32 -3.80 -2.28 -11.87
N GLU A 33 -3.89 -1.78 -13.09
CA GLU A 33 -4.57 -2.47 -14.18
C GLU A 33 -3.95 -3.85 -14.48
N PHE A 34 -2.66 -4.06 -14.17
CA PHE A 34 -2.04 -5.37 -14.32
C PHE A 34 -2.47 -6.35 -13.22
N PHE A 35 -2.48 -5.92 -11.95
CA PHE A 35 -2.78 -6.79 -10.81
C PHE A 35 -4.28 -6.86 -10.44
N LYS A 36 -5.08 -5.93 -10.93
CA LYS A 36 -6.53 -5.81 -10.73
C LYS A 36 -7.30 -7.12 -10.96
N PRO A 37 -7.03 -7.94 -12.00
CA PRO A 37 -7.73 -9.20 -12.19
C PRO A 37 -7.52 -10.22 -11.06
N TYR A 38 -6.52 -10.01 -10.20
CA TYR A 38 -6.11 -10.96 -9.16
C TYR A 38 -6.57 -10.50 -7.77
N ASP A 39 -6.34 -9.24 -7.43
CA ASP A 39 -6.63 -8.72 -6.09
C ASP A 39 -8.01 -8.06 -5.96
N ARG A 40 -8.62 -7.66 -7.09
CA ARG A 40 -9.95 -7.04 -7.17
C ARG A 40 -10.09 -5.86 -6.22
N LEU A 41 -9.01 -5.10 -5.99
CA LEU A 41 -9.02 -3.95 -5.08
C LEU A 41 -10.04 -2.88 -5.49
N ASP A 42 -10.34 -2.77 -6.78
CA ASP A 42 -11.27 -1.81 -7.36
C ASP A 42 -12.76 -2.10 -7.06
N GLU A 43 -13.07 -3.27 -6.51
CA GLU A 43 -14.45 -3.68 -6.21
C GLU A 43 -14.86 -3.44 -4.74
N ARG A 44 -13.94 -2.95 -3.92
CA ARG A 44 -14.16 -2.66 -2.50
C ARG A 44 -15.24 -1.60 -2.32
N LYS A 45 -15.98 -1.72 -1.22
CA LYS A 45 -17.15 -0.87 -0.91
C LYS A 45 -17.04 -0.29 0.49
N ASN A 46 -17.89 0.70 0.79
CA ASN A 46 -17.97 1.36 2.10
C ASN A 46 -16.60 1.91 2.53
N ILE A 47 -15.97 2.65 1.63
CA ILE A 47 -14.63 3.18 1.82
C ILE A 47 -14.72 4.38 2.77
N LYS A 48 -13.85 4.41 3.78
CA LYS A 48 -13.59 5.58 4.61
C LYS A 48 -12.16 6.05 4.38
N TYR A 49 -11.99 7.35 4.35
CA TYR A 49 -10.72 8.03 4.12
C TYR A 49 -10.36 8.82 5.35
N TYR A 50 -9.08 8.79 5.72
CA TYR A 50 -8.56 9.53 6.86
C TYR A 50 -7.49 10.49 6.39
N LYS A 51 -7.43 11.66 7.01
CA LYS A 51 -6.42 12.66 6.72
C LYS A 51 -5.02 12.03 6.81
N PRO A 52 -4.14 12.22 5.81
CA PRO A 52 -2.82 11.62 5.85
C PRO A 52 -1.99 12.22 6.97
N LEU A 53 -1.07 11.41 7.48
CA LEU A 53 -0.11 11.81 8.51
C LEU A 53 1.32 11.81 7.95
N PRO A 54 2.26 12.52 8.58
CA PRO A 54 3.67 12.25 8.39
C PRO A 54 3.99 10.77 8.70
N ILE A 55 4.89 10.15 7.93
CA ILE A 55 5.24 8.73 8.11
C ILE A 55 5.77 8.46 9.54
N ASP A 56 6.48 9.41 10.15
CA ASP A 56 7.00 9.29 11.51
C ASP A 56 5.93 9.27 12.61
N GLU A 57 4.67 9.59 12.28
CA GLU A 57 3.55 9.62 13.22
C GLU A 57 2.67 8.35 13.15
N ILE A 58 3.01 7.39 12.29
CA ILE A 58 2.27 6.12 12.16
C ILE A 58 2.24 5.36 13.50
N GLU A 59 3.40 5.25 14.16
CA GLU A 59 3.57 4.49 15.40
C GLU A 59 2.70 5.00 16.55
N SER A 60 2.47 6.32 16.62
CA SER A 60 1.65 6.92 17.67
C SER A 60 0.16 6.92 17.35
N SER A 61 -0.21 6.82 16.07
CA SER A 61 -1.57 7.19 15.60
C SER A 61 -2.37 6.00 15.06
N PHE A 62 -1.73 4.96 14.53
CA PHE A 62 -2.42 3.81 13.96
C PHE A 62 -2.68 2.73 15.02
N GLN A 63 -3.63 1.83 14.77
CA GLN A 63 -3.89 0.70 15.67
C GLN A 63 -2.81 -0.38 15.53
N GLU A 64 -2.49 -1.10 16.61
CA GLU A 64 -1.42 -2.12 16.64
C GLU A 64 -1.46 -3.13 15.47
N GLN A 65 -2.65 -3.61 15.09
CA GLN A 65 -2.80 -4.55 13.96
C GLN A 65 -2.35 -3.96 12.63
N VAL A 66 -2.53 -2.65 12.48
CA VAL A 66 -2.19 -1.86 11.30
C VAL A 66 -0.71 -1.47 11.33
N LYS A 67 -0.12 -1.26 12.52
CA LYS A 67 1.33 -0.96 12.70
C LYS A 67 2.22 -2.13 12.30
N MET A 68 1.88 -3.35 12.72
CA MET A 68 2.72 -4.54 12.50
C MET A 68 2.98 -4.87 11.02
N ALA A 69 2.18 -4.32 10.11
CA ALA A 69 2.26 -4.60 8.67
C ALA A 69 3.22 -3.67 7.90
N VAL A 70 3.61 -2.54 8.49
CA VAL A 70 4.25 -1.43 7.78
C VAL A 70 5.54 -1.03 8.46
N ASN A 71 6.60 -0.93 7.68
CA ASN A 71 7.91 -0.45 8.11
C ASN A 71 8.15 0.96 7.56
N LYS A 72 9.11 1.70 8.12
CA LYS A 72 9.65 2.90 7.47
C LYS A 72 10.89 2.51 6.67
N ILE A 73 11.04 3.04 5.45
CA ILE A 73 12.34 2.99 4.75
C ILE A 73 13.18 4.22 5.08
N ASP A 74 14.50 4.05 5.01
CA ASP A 74 15.42 5.17 4.95
C ASP A 74 15.32 5.84 3.58
N SER A 75 14.77 7.06 3.53
CA SER A 75 14.56 7.80 2.29
C SER A 75 15.85 8.21 1.58
N GLU A 76 16.99 8.23 2.27
CA GLU A 76 18.32 8.47 1.66
C GLU A 76 18.76 7.31 0.76
N ARG A 77 18.08 6.16 0.83
CA ARG A 77 18.31 5.02 -0.07
C ARG A 77 17.61 5.17 -1.42
N LEU A 78 16.72 6.15 -1.57
CA LEU A 78 16.01 6.41 -2.82
C LEU A 78 16.93 7.18 -3.79
N PRO A 79 16.84 6.93 -5.11
CA PRO A 79 17.70 7.56 -6.12
C PRO A 79 17.26 9.00 -6.47
N PHE A 80 16.44 9.61 -5.62
CA PHE A 80 15.90 10.95 -5.77
C PHE A 80 15.75 11.60 -4.39
N LYS A 81 15.75 12.92 -4.37
CA LYS A 81 15.53 13.68 -3.14
C LYS A 81 14.04 13.61 -2.78
N VAL A 82 13.70 13.07 -1.62
CA VAL A 82 12.32 13.08 -1.13
C VAL A 82 11.98 14.48 -0.60
N GLU A 83 10.87 15.03 -1.07
CA GLU A 83 10.35 16.32 -0.63
C GLU A 83 9.08 16.20 0.21
N GLU A 84 8.35 15.09 0.04
CA GLU A 84 7.15 14.81 0.81
C GLU A 84 7.09 13.32 1.19
N GLU A 85 6.83 13.07 2.49
CA GLU A 85 6.61 11.76 3.07
C GLU A 85 5.23 11.74 3.76
N LYS A 86 4.31 10.91 3.26
CA LYS A 86 2.94 10.81 3.80
C LYS A 86 2.49 9.38 3.97
N ALA A 87 1.72 9.15 5.02
CA ALA A 87 1.05 7.90 5.32
C ALA A 87 -0.47 8.08 5.21
N TYR A 88 -1.12 7.22 4.44
CA TYR A 88 -2.56 7.21 4.25
C TYR A 88 -3.13 5.95 4.89
N LEU A 89 -4.24 6.08 5.62
CA LEU A 89 -5.06 4.95 6.02
C LEU A 89 -6.39 5.00 5.27
N ILE A 90 -6.74 3.89 4.63
CA ILE A 90 -8.04 3.70 4.00
C ILE A 90 -8.66 2.44 4.61
N THR A 91 -9.91 2.54 5.04
CA THR A 91 -10.68 1.38 5.47
C THR A 91 -11.79 1.11 4.49
N SER A 92 -12.05 -0.15 4.20
CA SER A 92 -13.05 -0.56 3.21
C SER A 92 -13.63 -1.93 3.56
N LYS A 93 -14.60 -2.41 2.80
CA LYS A 93 -15.15 -3.75 2.92
C LYS A 93 -15.02 -4.50 1.60
N ASN A 94 -14.57 -5.74 1.67
CA ASN A 94 -14.59 -6.68 0.54
C ASN A 94 -16.01 -7.21 0.29
N GLU A 95 -16.18 -8.03 -0.76
CA GLU A 95 -17.46 -8.68 -1.08
C GLU A 95 -18.01 -9.54 0.08
N ASP A 96 -17.14 -10.10 0.92
CA ASP A 96 -17.51 -10.87 2.12
C ASP A 96 -18.02 -9.99 3.29
N GLY A 97 -18.01 -8.67 3.11
CA GLY A 97 -18.46 -7.70 4.11
C GLY A 97 -17.47 -7.46 5.25
N LYS A 98 -16.31 -8.13 5.28
CA LYS A 98 -15.28 -7.90 6.29
C LYS A 98 -14.56 -6.59 6.03
N ALA A 99 -14.31 -5.84 7.10
CA ALA A 99 -13.50 -4.63 7.05
C ALA A 99 -12.05 -4.99 6.74
N ARG A 100 -11.41 -4.17 5.91
CA ARG A 100 -10.00 -4.26 5.53
C ARG A 100 -9.36 -2.90 5.60
N ASN A 101 -8.16 -2.88 6.13
CA ASN A 101 -7.29 -1.73 6.12
C ASN A 101 -6.34 -1.82 4.92
N GLN A 102 -6.07 -0.65 4.36
CA GLN A 102 -4.97 -0.42 3.45
C GLN A 102 -4.18 0.78 3.96
N ILE A 103 -2.87 0.60 4.08
CA ILE A 103 -1.94 1.70 4.30
C ILE A 103 -1.22 2.00 3.00
N GLN A 104 -1.03 3.27 2.71
CA GLN A 104 -0.10 3.72 1.67
C GLN A 104 0.97 4.61 2.28
N LEU A 105 2.24 4.30 2.04
CA LEU A 105 3.36 5.19 2.27
C LEU A 105 3.77 5.83 0.93
N SER A 106 3.84 7.15 0.91
CA SER A 106 4.20 7.94 -0.25
C SER A 106 5.51 8.67 0.00
N TYR A 107 6.51 8.43 -0.87
CA TYR A 107 7.76 9.19 -0.94
C TYR A 107 7.79 9.90 -2.29
N LEU A 108 7.63 11.22 -2.30
CA LEU A 108 7.45 12.01 -3.52
C LEU A 108 8.58 13.02 -3.69
N ASN A 109 9.08 13.16 -4.91
CA ASN A 109 9.81 14.34 -5.36
C ASN A 109 8.86 15.23 -6.17
N LYS A 110 8.68 16.48 -5.74
CA LYS A 110 7.90 17.47 -6.47
C LYS A 110 8.86 18.43 -7.18
N SER A 111 8.58 18.76 -8.43
CA SER A 111 9.31 19.81 -9.14
C SER A 111 8.77 21.21 -8.81
N GLU A 112 9.42 22.25 -9.36
CA GLU A 112 9.05 23.66 -9.15
C GLU A 112 7.60 24.02 -9.56
N TYR A 113 6.87 23.10 -10.20
CA TYR A 113 5.46 23.27 -10.60
C TYR A 113 4.53 22.24 -9.95
N ASP A 114 4.89 21.69 -8.78
CA ASP A 114 4.16 20.66 -8.05
C ASP A 114 3.90 19.38 -8.86
N ARG A 115 4.69 19.14 -9.92
CA ARG A 115 4.61 17.89 -10.67
C ARG A 115 5.45 16.84 -9.97
N ILE A 116 4.89 15.66 -9.84
CA ILE A 116 5.60 14.50 -9.30
C ILE A 116 6.47 13.93 -10.42
N ASP A 117 7.78 14.15 -10.31
CA ASP A 117 8.76 13.70 -11.29
C ASP A 117 9.27 12.29 -10.93
N ASP A 118 9.57 12.09 -9.64
CA ASP A 118 10.00 10.80 -9.08
C ASP A 118 9.08 10.41 -7.91
N PHE A 119 8.78 9.12 -7.78
CA PHE A 119 8.07 8.60 -6.62
C PHE A 119 8.44 7.16 -6.26
N PHE A 120 8.21 6.84 -4.99
CA PHE A 120 8.17 5.49 -4.46
C PHE A 120 6.94 5.37 -3.55
N ILE A 121 5.98 4.55 -3.95
CA ILE A 121 4.72 4.32 -3.24
C ILE A 121 4.69 2.89 -2.75
N ILE A 122 4.39 2.68 -1.47
CA ILE A 122 4.21 1.36 -0.88
C ILE A 122 2.78 1.24 -0.38
N SER A 123 1.99 0.37 -1.00
CA SER A 123 0.66 0.01 -0.49
C SER A 123 0.72 -1.35 0.22
N VAL A 124 0.25 -1.39 1.45
CA VAL A 124 0.13 -2.60 2.26
C VAL A 124 -1.33 -2.81 2.59
N THR A 125 -1.87 -3.93 2.16
CA THR A 125 -3.31 -4.19 2.18
C THR A 125 -3.61 -5.52 2.85
N GLU A 126 -4.51 -5.51 3.83
CA GLU A 126 -4.97 -6.74 4.50
C GLU A 126 -5.67 -7.69 3.51
N ALA A 127 -5.26 -8.97 3.52
CA ALA A 127 -5.85 -10.02 2.72
C ALA A 127 -5.76 -11.38 3.44
N ASP A 128 -6.90 -12.04 3.65
CA ASP A 128 -6.95 -13.35 4.33
C ASP A 128 -6.25 -14.47 3.54
N LYS A 129 -6.09 -14.29 2.23
CA LYS A 129 -5.57 -15.28 1.30
C LYS A 129 -4.66 -14.64 0.28
N ASN A 130 -3.71 -15.41 -0.22
CA ASN A 130 -2.85 -14.98 -1.31
C ASN A 130 -3.69 -14.90 -2.61
N PRO A 131 -3.88 -13.70 -3.20
CA PRO A 131 -4.65 -13.55 -4.44
C PRO A 131 -3.99 -14.25 -5.64
N LEU A 132 -2.72 -14.64 -5.52
CA LEU A 132 -1.93 -15.30 -6.56
C LEU A 132 -1.71 -16.80 -6.31
N GLU A 133 -2.34 -17.41 -5.29
CA GLU A 133 -2.10 -18.82 -4.92
C GLU A 133 -2.44 -19.80 -6.04
N GLU A 134 -3.56 -19.56 -6.74
CA GLU A 134 -4.05 -20.42 -7.82
C GLU A 134 -3.62 -19.94 -9.21
N ILE A 135 -2.79 -18.90 -9.28
CA ILE A 135 -2.50 -18.18 -10.53
C ILE A 135 -1.05 -18.38 -10.95
N ASN A 136 -0.87 -18.87 -12.17
CA ASN A 136 0.46 -19.00 -12.77
C ASN A 136 0.75 -17.81 -13.68
N ILE A 137 1.39 -16.78 -13.15
CA ILE A 137 1.97 -15.69 -13.96
C ILE A 137 3.34 -16.18 -14.46
N SER A 138 3.33 -16.88 -15.59
CA SER A 138 4.54 -17.42 -16.24
C SER A 138 5.01 -16.62 -17.46
N ASN A 139 4.23 -15.64 -17.91
CA ASN A 139 4.60 -14.83 -19.07
C ASN A 139 5.73 -13.86 -18.69
N GLU A 140 6.75 -13.78 -19.53
CA GLU A 140 7.86 -12.82 -19.38
C GLU A 140 7.44 -11.38 -19.73
N TYR A 141 6.26 -11.19 -20.31
CA TYR A 141 5.74 -9.91 -20.74
C TYR A 141 4.26 -9.76 -20.41
N ASP A 142 3.83 -8.53 -20.10
CA ASP A 142 2.43 -8.18 -19.96
C ASP A 142 1.73 -8.00 -21.31
N SER A 143 0.44 -7.62 -21.29
CA SER A 143 -0.39 -7.44 -22.49
C SER A 143 0.06 -6.28 -23.39
N VAL A 144 0.91 -5.38 -22.91
CA VAL A 144 1.41 -4.21 -23.65
C VAL A 144 2.93 -4.30 -23.92
N GLY A 145 3.56 -5.42 -23.58
CA GLY A 145 4.97 -5.71 -23.87
C GLY A 145 5.97 -5.25 -22.81
N ASN A 146 5.53 -4.86 -21.61
CA ASN A 146 6.43 -4.59 -20.49
C ASN A 146 6.93 -5.89 -19.87
N LYS A 147 8.15 -5.86 -19.33
CA LYS A 147 8.82 -7.05 -18.83
C LYS A 147 8.25 -7.45 -17.46
N LEU A 148 7.92 -8.72 -17.32
CA LEU A 148 7.53 -9.36 -16.06
C LEU A 148 8.63 -10.32 -15.61
N LYS A 149 8.95 -10.27 -14.32
CA LYS A 149 9.84 -11.22 -13.66
C LYS A 149 9.15 -11.78 -12.43
N LYS A 150 9.25 -13.10 -12.26
CA LYS A 150 8.87 -13.79 -11.03
C LYS A 150 10.15 -14.25 -10.34
N GLU A 151 10.29 -13.87 -9.07
CA GLU A 151 11.43 -14.22 -8.23
C GLU A 151 10.93 -14.77 -6.88
N ILE A 152 11.84 -15.26 -6.06
CA ILE A 152 11.51 -15.85 -4.75
C ILE A 152 11.76 -14.79 -3.68
N LEU A 153 10.70 -14.36 -2.97
CA LEU A 153 10.79 -13.44 -1.83
C LEU A 153 11.49 -14.10 -0.63
N THR A 154 10.99 -15.25 -0.18
CA THR A 154 11.57 -16.06 0.89
C THR A 154 10.93 -17.44 0.88
N GLY A 155 11.68 -18.51 1.16
CA GLY A 155 11.17 -19.88 1.03
C GLY A 155 10.59 -20.13 -0.36
N ASP A 156 9.29 -20.43 -0.42
CA ASP A 156 8.53 -20.63 -1.67
C ASP A 156 7.59 -19.46 -2.01
N ILE A 157 7.67 -18.34 -1.27
CA ILE A 157 6.81 -17.17 -1.48
C ILE A 157 7.30 -16.40 -2.71
N PRO A 158 6.48 -16.17 -3.74
CA PRO A 158 6.87 -15.41 -4.92
C PRO A 158 6.82 -13.90 -4.68
N ILE A 159 7.69 -13.18 -5.39
CA ILE A 159 7.60 -11.73 -5.63
C ILE A 159 7.60 -11.50 -7.13
N TYR A 160 6.69 -10.66 -7.58
CA TYR A 160 6.52 -10.32 -8.99
C TYR A 160 6.99 -8.90 -9.22
N ARG A 161 7.66 -8.68 -10.34
CA ARG A 161 8.18 -7.38 -10.75
C ARG A 161 7.78 -7.11 -12.19
N GLN A 162 7.15 -5.97 -12.42
CA GLN A 162 6.86 -5.42 -13.75
C GLN A 162 7.76 -4.21 -13.99
N VAL A 163 8.45 -4.19 -15.13
CA VAL A 163 9.32 -3.10 -15.55
C VAL A 163 8.79 -2.55 -16.86
N ILE A 164 8.48 -1.26 -16.89
CA ILE A 164 8.06 -0.58 -18.11
C ILE A 164 9.22 -0.56 -19.09
N THR A 165 9.03 -1.16 -20.26
CA THR A 165 10.04 -1.22 -21.33
C THR A 165 9.50 -0.68 -22.66
N THR A 166 8.26 -0.25 -22.70
CA THR A 166 7.61 0.33 -23.88
C THR A 166 7.11 1.74 -23.58
N ASP A 167 6.69 2.48 -24.62
CA ASP A 167 6.00 3.76 -24.44
C ASP A 167 4.57 3.60 -23.91
N SER A 168 4.10 2.36 -23.72
CA SER A 168 2.82 2.02 -23.13
C SER A 168 2.99 1.46 -21.72
N ALA A 169 2.15 1.93 -20.81
CA ALA A 169 2.06 1.40 -19.46
C ALA A 169 0.60 1.12 -19.13
N LEU A 170 0.39 0.05 -18.37
CA LEU A 170 -0.88 -0.15 -17.68
C LEU A 170 -0.97 0.88 -16.54
N LEU A 171 -2.20 1.31 -16.23
CA LEU A 171 -2.43 2.32 -15.22
C LEU A 171 -2.06 1.77 -13.83
N TYR A 172 -1.21 2.50 -13.13
CA TYR A 172 -0.97 2.38 -11.70
C TYR A 172 -1.63 3.56 -11.00
N SER A 173 -2.30 3.34 -9.87
CA SER A 173 -2.91 4.43 -9.11
C SER A 173 -2.58 4.40 -7.63
N TYR A 174 -2.41 5.59 -7.05
CA TYR A 174 -2.10 5.81 -5.64
C TYR A 174 -2.93 6.97 -5.07
N TYR A 175 -3.11 7.02 -3.75
CA TYR A 175 -3.83 8.09 -3.07
C TYR A 175 -2.99 9.36 -2.97
N ASP A 176 -3.65 10.50 -3.14
CA ASP A 176 -3.10 11.83 -2.90
C ASP A 176 -4.10 12.64 -2.07
N TYR A 177 -3.62 13.67 -1.37
CA TYR A 177 -4.43 14.51 -0.50
C TYR A 177 -4.45 15.95 -0.98
N ASP A 178 -5.66 16.41 -1.29
CA ASP A 178 -5.95 17.77 -1.71
C ASP A 178 -6.22 18.62 -0.46
N GLU A 179 -5.20 19.34 -0.01
CA GLU A 179 -5.26 20.24 1.16
C GLU A 179 -6.30 21.35 0.99
N THR A 180 -6.59 21.78 -0.25
CA THR A 180 -7.52 22.88 -0.53
C THR A 180 -8.97 22.42 -0.34
N GLU A 181 -9.27 21.21 -0.82
CA GLU A 181 -10.61 20.62 -0.75
C GLU A 181 -10.79 19.69 0.46
N ASN A 182 -9.76 19.54 1.31
CA ASN A 182 -9.73 18.68 2.50
C ASN A 182 -10.25 17.27 2.18
N ARG A 183 -9.69 16.64 1.14
CA ARG A 183 -10.15 15.34 0.62
C ARG A 183 -9.03 14.46 0.07
N ILE A 184 -9.25 13.15 0.11
CA ILE A 184 -8.40 12.17 -0.60
C ILE A 184 -8.91 11.97 -2.03
N SER A 185 -7.98 11.89 -2.98
CA SER A 185 -8.23 11.50 -4.36
C SER A 185 -7.23 10.45 -4.81
N THR A 186 -7.41 9.92 -6.02
CA THR A 186 -6.46 8.97 -6.64
C THR A 186 -5.75 9.61 -7.81
N VAL A 187 -4.43 9.48 -7.86
CA VAL A 187 -3.60 9.83 -9.00
C VAL A 187 -3.35 8.58 -9.84
N GLY A 188 -3.59 8.68 -11.13
CA GLY A 188 -3.32 7.63 -12.10
C GLY A 188 -2.06 7.96 -12.91
N THR A 189 -1.12 7.00 -13.00
CA THR A 189 0.16 7.18 -13.68
C THR A 189 0.71 5.87 -14.24
N ALA A 190 1.86 5.93 -14.90
CA ALA A 190 2.68 4.77 -15.22
C ALA A 190 3.68 4.52 -14.07
N ALA A 191 3.91 3.26 -13.73
CA ALA A 191 4.91 2.87 -12.73
C ALA A 191 5.57 1.54 -13.09
N ASN A 192 6.82 1.37 -12.67
CA ASN A 192 7.32 0.02 -12.43
C ASN A 192 6.64 -0.50 -11.17
N GLU A 193 6.32 -1.78 -11.14
CA GLU A 193 5.51 -2.35 -10.07
C GLU A 193 6.18 -3.58 -9.47
N ILE A 194 6.06 -3.72 -8.16
CA ILE A 194 6.50 -4.88 -7.40
C ILE A 194 5.32 -5.35 -6.56
N TYR A 195 5.05 -6.65 -6.59
CA TYR A 195 3.90 -7.24 -5.95
C TYR A 195 4.27 -8.53 -5.22
N ALA A 196 3.88 -8.64 -3.96
CA ALA A 196 4.01 -9.86 -3.19
C ALA A 196 2.86 -10.02 -2.22
N TYR A 197 2.57 -11.26 -1.86
CA TYR A 197 1.73 -11.57 -0.69
C TYR A 197 2.61 -12.20 0.38
N ASN A 198 2.59 -11.65 1.59
CA ASN A 198 3.36 -12.16 2.71
C ASN A 198 2.58 -11.93 4.03
N ASN A 199 2.54 -12.93 4.90
CA ASN A 199 1.98 -12.84 6.26
C ASN A 199 0.57 -12.21 6.37
N GLY A 200 -0.33 -12.45 5.41
CA GLY A 200 -1.70 -11.91 5.46
C GLY A 200 -1.85 -10.51 4.84
N TYR A 201 -0.81 -10.02 4.16
CA TYR A 201 -0.81 -8.73 3.50
C TYR A 201 -0.39 -8.85 2.04
N ILE A 202 -1.07 -8.06 1.20
CA ILE A 202 -0.63 -7.74 -0.15
C ILE A 202 0.27 -6.51 -0.05
N TYR A 203 1.50 -6.65 -0.52
CA TYR A 203 2.44 -5.58 -0.72
C TYR A 203 2.46 -5.21 -2.19
N HIS A 204 2.06 -3.98 -2.50
CA HIS A 204 2.04 -3.47 -3.87
C HIS A 204 2.80 -2.14 -3.91
N ILE A 205 3.98 -2.20 -4.51
CA ILE A 205 4.95 -1.11 -4.52
C ILE A 205 5.06 -0.59 -5.95
N GLY A 206 4.78 0.69 -6.14
CA GLY A 206 4.91 1.37 -7.43
C GLY A 206 6.03 2.39 -7.37
N TYR A 207 6.84 2.49 -8.43
CA TYR A 207 7.87 3.51 -8.50
C TYR A 207 8.09 4.03 -9.92
N LEU A 208 8.37 5.32 -9.99
CA LEU A 208 8.77 6.02 -11.20
C LEU A 208 10.03 6.80 -10.88
N ILE A 209 11.09 6.53 -11.64
CA ILE A 209 12.34 7.27 -11.58
C ILE A 209 12.55 7.92 -12.95
N ASP A 210 13.09 9.14 -12.95
CA ASP A 210 13.51 9.90 -14.10
C ASP A 210 14.27 8.99 -15.09
N LYS A 211 13.90 9.12 -16.37
CA LYS A 211 14.38 8.23 -17.43
C LYS A 211 15.90 8.23 -17.58
N GLU A 212 16.57 9.36 -17.30
CA GLU A 212 18.03 9.45 -17.40
C GLU A 212 18.73 8.68 -16.27
N LYS A 213 18.07 8.56 -15.11
CA LYS A 213 18.57 7.81 -13.95
C LYS A 213 18.12 6.34 -13.95
N ASN A 214 16.98 6.02 -14.55
CA ASN A 214 16.32 4.71 -14.51
C ASN A 214 17.03 3.63 -15.35
N ASN A 215 18.23 3.22 -14.92
CA ASN A 215 18.99 2.12 -15.50
C ASN A 215 18.78 0.79 -14.75
N GLU A 216 19.32 -0.30 -15.30
CA GLU A 216 19.18 -1.66 -14.72
C GLU A 216 19.65 -1.75 -13.26
N LYS A 217 20.71 -1.02 -12.88
CA LYS A 217 21.19 -1.01 -11.50
C LYS A 217 20.17 -0.37 -10.57
N ILE A 218 19.65 0.81 -10.91
CA ILE A 218 18.62 1.49 -10.09
C ILE A 218 17.39 0.60 -9.95
N GLN A 219 16.97 0.01 -11.06
CA GLN A 219 15.90 -0.97 -11.11
C GLN A 219 16.10 -2.16 -10.17
N GLU A 220 17.33 -2.65 -10.04
CA GLU A 220 17.69 -3.71 -9.09
C GLU A 220 17.75 -3.19 -7.65
N ASP A 221 18.33 -2.02 -7.42
CA ASP A 221 18.39 -1.39 -6.10
C ASP A 221 16.97 -1.16 -5.52
N MET A 222 16.03 -0.69 -6.36
CA MET A 222 14.62 -0.51 -5.97
C MET A 222 13.94 -1.85 -5.67
N PHE A 223 14.26 -2.90 -6.42
CA PHE A 223 13.75 -4.24 -6.15
C PHE A 223 14.26 -4.79 -4.81
N GLN A 224 15.56 -4.61 -4.51
CA GLN A 224 16.13 -5.03 -3.23
C GLN A 224 15.56 -4.23 -2.07
N LEU A 225 15.38 -2.91 -2.23
CA LEU A 225 14.73 -2.07 -1.21
C LEU A 225 13.31 -2.55 -0.90
N ALA A 226 12.51 -2.83 -1.94
CA ALA A 226 11.16 -3.37 -1.78
C ALA A 226 11.17 -4.74 -1.11
N ARG A 227 12.08 -5.64 -1.52
CA ARG A 227 12.24 -6.96 -0.91
C ARG A 227 12.56 -6.87 0.57
N GLU A 228 13.53 -6.04 0.94
CA GLU A 228 13.91 -5.80 2.32
C GLU A 228 12.74 -5.25 3.13
N TYR A 229 12.01 -4.27 2.59
CA TYR A 229 10.81 -3.72 3.22
C TYR A 229 9.77 -4.78 3.56
N ILE A 230 9.47 -5.68 2.61
CA ILE A 230 8.46 -6.72 2.78
C ILE A 230 8.90 -7.78 3.81
N LEU A 231 10.22 -8.01 3.92
CA LEU A 231 10.80 -8.98 4.84
C LEU A 231 11.13 -8.41 6.22
N MET A 232 11.13 -7.08 6.37
CA MET A 232 11.26 -6.45 7.68
C MET A 232 10.07 -6.86 8.55
N VAL A 233 10.38 -7.50 9.67
CA VAL A 233 9.41 -7.71 10.74
C VAL A 233 9.19 -6.34 11.39
N GLY A 234 7.93 -5.95 11.57
CA GLY A 234 7.56 -4.69 12.24
C GLY A 234 8.31 -4.49 13.55
N PHE A 235 8.50 -3.23 13.94
CA PHE A 235 9.32 -2.81 15.07
C PHE A 235 9.14 -3.68 16.32
N GLU A 236 10.27 -4.27 16.76
CA GLU A 236 10.56 -4.84 18.08
C GLU A 236 9.69 -6.00 18.60
N ASP A 237 10.11 -7.24 18.29
CA ASP A 237 10.23 -8.27 19.33
C ASP A 237 11.72 -8.42 19.71
N LEU A 238 12.21 -7.48 20.55
CA LEU A 238 13.40 -7.64 21.41
C LEU A 238 13.20 -6.92 22.75
#